data_AF-A0AAV5NZV8-F1
#
_entry.id   AF-A0AAV5NZV8-F1
#
_cell.length_a   1.000
_cell.length_b   1.000
_cell.length_c   1.000
_cell.angle_alpha   90.00
_cell.angle_beta   90.00
_cell.angle_gamma   90.00
#
_symmetry.space_group_name_H-M   'P 1'
#
loop_
_entity.id
_entity.type
_entity.pdbx_description
1 polymer ?
#
loop_
_entity_poly.entity_id
_entity_poly.type
_entity_poly.pdbx_seq_one_letter_code
_entity_poly.pdbx_strand_id
1 'polypeptide(L)'
;MKFILYFFVLVLAAAIGFVVHVIEAEWLRAWISQQMTGKSVMPSWDVRYVAMALAIESSIGVFIVYLLLRQKIGNCSLLIQVGALSGIILAMKSMLIRQPVMDFIIGNPIHVVAAQNLLKWMTPILMSTIIVVGYFLIERFFVNSGLRIRK
;
A
#
# COMPACT_ATOMS: atom_id res chain seq x y z
N MET A 1 -18.59 13.62 17.59
CA MET A 1 -17.39 13.04 18.26
C MET A 1 -16.72 11.94 17.42
N LYS A 2 -17.42 10.89 16.95
CA LYS A 2 -16.84 9.84 16.09
C LYS A 2 -16.04 10.38 14.89
N PHE A 3 -16.61 11.34 14.15
CA PHE A 3 -15.95 11.95 12.99
C PHE A 3 -14.61 12.64 13.32
N ILE A 4 -14.49 13.26 14.50
CA ILE A 4 -13.24 13.89 14.94
C ILE A 4 -12.17 12.82 15.18
N LEU A 5 -12.55 11.70 15.81
CA LEU A 5 -11.62 10.59 16.04
C LEU A 5 -11.20 9.93 14.71
N TYR A 6 -12.12 9.75 13.77
CA TYR A 6 -11.79 9.29 12.42
C TYR A 6 -10.85 10.25 11.69
N PHE A 7 -11.07 11.56 11.83
CA PHE A 7 -10.16 12.56 11.28
C PHE A 7 -8.74 12.41 11.85
N PHE A 8 -8.59 12.23 13.17
CA PHE A 8 -7.27 11.98 13.76
C PHE A 8 -6.61 10.70 13.26
N VAL A 9 -7.37 9.63 13.04
CA VAL A 9 -6.85 8.38 12.43
C VAL A 9 -6.32 8.66 11.02
N LEU A 10 -7.02 9.45 10.21
CA LEU A 10 -6.58 9.82 8.87
C LEU A 10 -5.32 10.70 8.90
N VAL A 11 -5.25 11.67 9.82
CA VAL A 11 -4.04 12.48 10.03
C VAL A 11 -2.85 11.61 10.39
N LEU A 12 -3.03 10.65 11.30
CA LEU A 12 -1.97 9.72 11.71
C LEU A 12 -1.53 8.81 10.55
N ALA A 13 -2.47 8.31 9.75
CA ALA A 13 -2.17 7.51 8.56
C ALA A 13 -1.41 8.33 7.50
N ALA A 14 -1.78 9.60 7.29
CA ALA A 14 -1.06 10.49 6.40
C ALA A 14 0.36 10.79 6.91
N ALA A 15 0.50 11.03 8.21
CA ALA A 15 1.79 11.30 8.84
C ALA A 15 2.76 10.12 8.68
N ILE A 16 2.31 8.87 8.92
CA ILE A 16 3.21 7.72 8.72
C ILE A 16 3.60 7.54 7.25
N GLY A 17 2.67 7.79 6.32
CA GLY A 17 2.96 7.74 4.90
C GLY A 17 4.00 8.78 4.48
N PHE A 18 3.94 9.98 5.06
CA PHE A 18 4.92 11.03 4.84
C PHE A 18 6.30 10.66 5.41
N VAL A 19 6.37 10.05 6.60
CA VAL A 19 7.65 9.58 7.16
C VAL A 19 8.32 8.57 6.23
N VAL A 20 7.58 7.57 5.74
CA VAL A 20 8.14 6.59 4.79
C VAL A 20 8.57 7.27 3.49
N HIS A 21 7.79 8.25 3.00
CA HIS A 21 8.14 9.02 1.82
C HIS A 21 9.47 9.79 1.98
N VAL A 22 9.71 10.42 3.13
CA VAL A 22 10.98 11.10 3.41
C VAL A 22 12.15 10.12 3.42
N ILE A 23 11.99 8.94 4.05
CA ILE A 23 13.02 7.89 4.03
C ILE A 23 13.31 7.42 2.60
N GLU A 24 12.26 7.25 1.78
CA GLU A 24 12.41 6.91 0.37
C GLU A 24 13.18 8.00 -0.40
N ALA A 25 12.79 9.26 -0.23
CA ALA A 25 13.33 10.38 -0.98
C ALA A 25 14.78 10.69 -0.63
N GLU A 26 15.10 10.74 0.65
CA GLU A 26 16.41 11.20 1.15
C GLU A 26 17.44 10.06 1.20
N TRP A 27 17.04 8.89 1.70
CA TRP A 27 17.99 7.81 1.96
C TRP A 27 18.00 6.77 0.84
N LEU A 28 16.84 6.22 0.49
CA LEU A 28 16.78 5.09 -0.44
C LEU A 28 17.25 5.50 -1.84
N ARG A 29 16.82 6.65 -2.36
CA ARG A 29 17.26 7.11 -3.70
C ARG A 29 18.77 7.34 -3.77
N ALA A 30 19.35 7.95 -2.74
CA ALA A 30 20.80 8.14 -2.66
C ALA A 30 21.55 6.80 -2.63
N TRP A 31 21.08 5.85 -1.81
CA TRP A 31 21.65 4.50 -1.76
C TRP A 31 21.52 3.77 -3.10
N ILE A 32 20.37 3.81 -3.76
CA ILE A 32 20.16 3.18 -5.08
C ILE A 32 21.13 3.77 -6.12
N SER A 33 21.31 5.09 -6.14
CA SER A 33 22.23 5.76 -7.07
C SER A 33 23.66 5.22 -6.94
N GLN A 34 24.14 5.02 -5.70
CA GLN A 34 25.44 4.42 -5.46
C GLN A 34 25.51 2.97 -5.96
N GLN A 35 24.46 2.16 -5.73
CA GLN A 35 24.41 0.76 -6.16
C GLN A 35 24.29 0.57 -7.69
N MET A 36 23.83 1.61 -8.40
CA MET A 36 23.62 1.62 -9.85
C MET A 36 24.78 2.29 -10.61
N THR A 37 25.83 2.73 -9.92
CA THR A 37 27.01 3.33 -10.58
C THR A 37 27.65 2.32 -11.54
N GLY A 38 27.81 2.71 -12.81
CA GLY A 38 28.36 1.84 -13.86
C GLY A 38 27.40 0.76 -14.37
N LYS A 39 26.12 0.76 -13.96
CA LYS A 39 25.11 -0.18 -14.45
C LYS A 39 24.18 0.52 -15.44
N SER A 40 23.92 -0.13 -16.58
CA SER A 40 22.91 0.31 -17.54
C SER A 40 21.58 -0.37 -17.25
N VAL A 41 20.50 0.39 -17.37
CA VAL A 41 19.13 -0.12 -17.30
C VAL A 41 18.58 -0.31 -18.72
N MET A 42 17.77 -1.35 -18.91
CA MET A 42 17.08 -1.57 -20.18
C MET A 42 16.06 -0.45 -20.45
N PRO A 43 15.96 0.05 -21.69
CA PRO A 43 14.90 0.96 -22.09
C PRO A 43 13.51 0.39 -21.82
N SER A 44 12.57 1.25 -21.41
CA SER A 44 11.19 0.85 -21.10
C SER A 44 10.45 0.23 -22.28
N TRP A 45 10.83 0.57 -23.52
CA TRP A 45 10.23 0.03 -24.73
C TRP A 45 10.55 -1.45 -24.96
N ASP A 46 11.69 -1.92 -24.44
CA ASP A 46 12.15 -3.30 -24.62
C ASP A 46 11.36 -4.28 -23.73
N VAL A 47 10.80 -3.78 -22.63
CA VAL A 47 10.05 -4.55 -21.64
C VAL A 47 8.52 -4.37 -21.78
N ARG A 48 8.04 -3.77 -22.87
CA ARG A 48 6.63 -3.38 -23.06
C ARG A 48 5.64 -4.54 -23.01
N TYR A 49 5.98 -5.70 -23.55
CA TYR A 49 5.07 -6.85 -23.57
C TYR A 49 4.87 -7.44 -22.17
N VAL A 50 5.93 -7.46 -21.36
CA VAL A 50 5.84 -7.87 -19.96
C VAL A 50 5.03 -6.84 -19.16
N ALA A 51 5.30 -5.55 -19.38
CA ALA A 51 4.54 -4.47 -18.74
C ALA A 51 3.04 -4.55 -19.08
N MET A 52 2.69 -4.90 -20.32
CA MET A 52 1.32 -5.08 -20.78
C MET A 52 0.66 -6.30 -20.12
N ALA A 53 1.34 -7.44 -20.07
CA ALA A 53 0.82 -8.65 -19.42
C ALA A 53 0.53 -8.42 -17.92
N LEU A 54 1.40 -7.66 -17.25
CA LEU A 54 1.27 -7.35 -15.83
C LEU A 54 0.31 -6.19 -15.54
N ALA A 55 -0.16 -5.45 -16.55
CA ALA A 55 -1.11 -4.35 -16.37
C ALA A 55 -2.47 -4.81 -15.82
N ILE A 56 -2.79 -6.11 -15.93
CA ILE A 56 -4.00 -6.70 -15.35
C ILE A 56 -4.08 -6.53 -13.83
N GLU A 57 -2.94 -6.39 -13.15
CA GLU A 57 -2.86 -6.24 -11.68
C GLU A 57 -3.70 -5.06 -11.18
N SER A 58 -3.60 -3.89 -11.81
CA SER A 58 -4.39 -2.72 -11.42
C SER A 58 -5.88 -2.92 -11.67
N SER A 59 -6.24 -3.60 -12.76
CA SER A 59 -7.64 -3.91 -13.08
C SER A 59 -8.26 -4.85 -12.05
N ILE A 60 -7.50 -5.84 -11.58
CA ILE A 60 -7.91 -6.74 -10.50
C ILE A 60 -8.13 -5.94 -9.21
N GLY A 61 -7.22 -5.03 -8.85
CA GLY A 61 -7.37 -4.17 -7.67
C GLY A 61 -8.66 -3.34 -7.69
N VAL A 62 -8.96 -2.68 -8.81
CA VAL A 62 -10.19 -1.90 -9.00
C VAL A 62 -11.44 -2.79 -8.94
N PHE A 63 -11.40 -3.97 -9.56
CA PHE A 63 -12.51 -4.91 -9.54
C PHE A 63 -12.82 -5.40 -8.12
N ILE A 64 -11.79 -5.69 -7.31
CA ILE A 64 -11.96 -6.10 -5.91
C ILE A 64 -12.59 -4.96 -5.08
N VAL A 65 -12.15 -3.71 -5.28
CA VAL A 65 -12.80 -2.54 -4.63
C VAL A 65 -14.27 -2.47 -5.00
N TYR A 66 -14.60 -2.62 -6.28
CA TYR A 66 -16.00 -2.61 -6.72
C TYR A 66 -16.83 -3.72 -6.06
N LEU A 67 -16.30 -4.93 -5.95
CA LEU A 67 -16.97 -6.03 -5.24
C LEU A 67 -17.17 -5.72 -3.76
N LEU A 68 -16.16 -5.15 -3.09
CA LEU A 68 -16.23 -4.75 -1.68
C LEU A 68 -17.22 -3.61 -1.43
N LEU A 69 -17.36 -2.66 -2.37
CA LEU A 69 -18.38 -1.62 -2.28
C LEU A 69 -19.79 -2.20 -2.44
N ARG A 70 -19.94 -3.23 -3.30
CA ARG A 70 -21.22 -3.89 -3.56
C ARG A 70 -21.64 -4.84 -2.45
N GLN A 71 -20.69 -5.50 -1.80
CA GLN A 71 -20.95 -6.46 -0.72
C GLN A 71 -20.75 -5.79 0.64
N LYS A 72 -21.71 -5.92 1.57
CA LYS A 72 -21.49 -5.52 2.96
C LYS A 72 -20.57 -6.53 3.65
N ILE A 73 -19.29 -6.54 3.31
CA ILE A 73 -18.32 -7.48 3.88
C ILE A 73 -18.11 -7.13 5.35
N GLY A 74 -18.52 -8.04 6.23
CA GLY A 74 -18.34 -7.98 7.68
C GLY A 74 -17.99 -9.36 8.23
N ASN A 75 -17.11 -9.37 9.24
CA ASN A 75 -16.56 -10.49 10.01
C ASN A 75 -15.29 -11.22 9.49
N CYS A 76 -14.33 -10.49 8.92
CA CYS A 76 -12.95 -11.00 8.82
C CYS A 76 -12.12 -10.58 10.04
N SER A 77 -11.09 -11.34 10.40
CA SER A 77 -10.16 -10.96 11.48
C SER A 77 -9.43 -9.65 11.14
N LEU A 78 -8.99 -8.92 12.16
CA LEU A 78 -8.32 -7.63 11.97
C LEU A 78 -7.09 -7.74 11.06
N LEU A 79 -6.29 -8.80 11.20
CA LEU A 79 -5.13 -9.06 10.35
C LEU A 79 -5.52 -9.26 8.88
N ILE A 80 -6.61 -9.98 8.61
CA ILE A 80 -7.11 -10.19 7.25
C ILE A 80 -7.58 -8.85 6.64
N GLN A 81 -8.23 -7.99 7.42
CA GLN A 81 -8.67 -6.68 6.95
C GLN A 81 -7.49 -5.76 6.59
N VAL A 82 -6.44 -5.74 7.42
CA VAL A 82 -5.20 -5.00 7.14
C VAL A 82 -4.52 -5.54 5.87
N GLY A 83 -4.36 -6.85 5.78
CA GLY A 83 -3.75 -7.50 4.62
C GLY A 83 -4.53 -7.25 3.33
N ALA A 84 -5.86 -7.37 3.38
CA ALA A 84 -6.74 -7.11 2.25
C ALA A 84 -6.66 -5.66 1.78
N LEU A 85 -6.80 -4.69 2.69
CA LEU A 85 -6.72 -3.26 2.35
C LEU A 85 -5.34 -2.89 1.76
N SER A 86 -4.26 -3.40 2.37
CA SER A 86 -2.90 -3.18 1.87
C SER A 86 -2.71 -3.77 0.47
N GLY A 87 -3.14 -5.02 0.27
CA GLY A 87 -3.04 -5.74 -1.00
C GLY A 87 -3.84 -5.05 -2.10
N ILE A 88 -5.04 -4.56 -1.79
CA ILE A 88 -5.88 -3.80 -2.73
C ILE A 88 -5.18 -2.51 -3.16
N ILE A 89 -4.66 -1.73 -2.21
CA ILE A 89 -3.94 -0.48 -2.52
C ILE A 89 -2.71 -0.77 -3.37
N LEU A 90 -1.96 -1.83 -3.04
CA LEU A 90 -0.78 -2.25 -3.80
C LEU A 90 -1.14 -2.68 -5.22
N ALA A 91 -2.17 -3.51 -5.39
CA ALA A 91 -2.64 -3.96 -6.69
C ALA A 91 -3.11 -2.78 -7.55
N MET A 92 -3.90 -1.87 -6.99
CA MET A 92 -4.36 -0.65 -7.68
C MET A 92 -3.19 0.21 -8.18
N LYS A 93 -2.08 0.25 -7.44
CA LYS A 93 -0.87 0.99 -7.82
C LYS A 93 0.10 0.19 -8.70
N SER A 94 -0.23 -1.04 -9.09
CA SER A 94 0.69 -1.97 -9.79
C SER A 94 2.00 -2.23 -9.02
N MET A 95 1.96 -2.13 -7.70
CA MET A 95 3.14 -2.25 -6.84
C MET A 95 3.30 -3.64 -6.23
N LEU A 96 2.30 -4.53 -6.33
CA LEU A 96 2.33 -5.83 -5.68
C LEU A 96 3.26 -6.81 -6.41
N ILE A 97 3.12 -6.94 -7.73
CA ILE A 97 3.88 -7.91 -8.53
C ILE A 97 4.59 -7.22 -9.69
N ARG A 98 3.87 -6.35 -10.41
CA ARG A 98 4.37 -5.68 -11.60
C ARG A 98 5.62 -4.88 -11.30
N GLN A 99 5.60 -4.01 -10.29
CA GLN A 99 6.77 -3.18 -9.98
C GLN A 99 8.02 -4.01 -9.62
N PRO A 100 7.98 -4.99 -8.70
CA PRO A 100 9.15 -5.85 -8.42
C PRO A 100 9.69 -6.58 -9.66
N VAL A 101 8.79 -7.14 -10.48
CA VAL A 101 9.17 -7.88 -11.69
C VAL A 101 9.81 -6.95 -12.72
N MET A 102 9.23 -5.77 -12.94
CA MET A 102 9.77 -4.79 -13.88
C MET A 102 11.11 -4.23 -13.42
N ASP A 103 11.26 -3.90 -12.14
CA ASP A 103 12.52 -3.41 -11.57
C ASP A 103 13.63 -4.45 -11.78
N PHE A 104 13.33 -5.74 -11.59
CA PHE A 104 14.28 -6.83 -11.86
C PHE A 104 14.62 -6.99 -13.35
N ILE A 105 13.61 -7.05 -14.22
CA ILE A 105 13.80 -7.27 -15.67
C ILE A 105 14.58 -6.13 -16.32
N ILE A 106 14.38 -4.89 -15.85
CA ILE A 106 15.09 -3.71 -16.38
C ILE A 106 16.60 -3.74 -16.03
N GLY A 107 17.03 -4.66 -15.17
CA GLY A 107 18.43 -4.92 -14.87
C GLY A 107 18.87 -4.41 -13.49
N ASN A 108 17.93 -4.06 -12.61
CA ASN A 108 18.30 -3.69 -11.25
C ASN A 108 18.80 -4.93 -10.48
N PRO A 109 19.88 -4.80 -9.68
CA PRO A 109 20.33 -5.87 -8.80
C PRO A 109 19.24 -6.30 -7.84
N ILE A 110 19.19 -7.60 -7.50
CA ILE A 110 18.12 -8.16 -6.65
C ILE A 110 18.00 -7.46 -5.29
N HIS A 111 19.12 -7.04 -4.68
CA HIS A 111 19.10 -6.31 -3.42
C HIS A 111 18.51 -4.90 -3.56
N VAL A 112 18.71 -4.24 -4.71
CA VAL A 112 18.11 -2.95 -5.03
C VAL A 112 16.60 -3.10 -5.22
N VAL A 113 16.19 -4.11 -6.00
CA VAL A 113 14.77 -4.43 -6.23
C VAL A 113 14.07 -4.70 -4.90
N ALA A 114 14.68 -5.52 -4.03
CA ALA A 114 14.13 -5.86 -2.72
C ALA A 114 13.98 -4.61 -1.84
N ALA A 115 15.05 -3.82 -1.66
CA ALA A 115 15.01 -2.62 -0.82
C ALA A 115 13.98 -1.60 -1.32
N GLN A 116 13.92 -1.38 -2.63
CA GLN A 116 13.00 -0.43 -3.23
C GLN A 116 11.54 -0.85 -3.07
N ASN A 117 11.23 -2.13 -3.33
CA ASN A 117 9.85 -2.61 -3.27
C ASN A 117 9.37 -2.82 -1.83
N LEU A 118 10.26 -3.21 -0.90
CA LEU A 118 9.92 -3.27 0.52
C LEU A 118 9.49 -1.90 1.04
N LEU A 119 10.23 -0.82 0.75
CA LEU A 119 9.83 0.52 1.15
C LEU A 119 8.51 0.97 0.51
N LYS A 120 8.32 0.68 -0.79
CA LYS A 120 7.04 0.95 -1.48
C LYS A 120 5.86 0.21 -0.85
N TRP A 121 6.08 -1.01 -0.34
CA TRP A 121 5.07 -1.80 0.34
C TRP A 121 4.78 -1.33 1.77
N MET A 122 5.78 -0.78 2.46
CA MET A 122 5.61 -0.30 3.84
C MET A 122 4.53 0.78 3.95
N THR A 123 4.49 1.74 3.03
CA THR A 123 3.50 2.83 3.05
C THR A 123 2.05 2.32 3.13
N PRO A 124 1.54 1.53 2.16
CA PRO A 124 0.18 1.01 2.22
C PRO A 124 -0.05 0.05 3.39
N ILE A 125 0.94 -0.73 3.82
CA ILE A 125 0.82 -1.63 4.98
C ILE A 125 0.60 -0.83 6.27
N LEU A 126 1.44 0.17 6.52
CA LEU A 126 1.38 1.00 7.73
C LEU A 126 0.11 1.86 7.76
N MET A 127 -0.24 2.48 6.62
CA MET A 127 -1.47 3.25 6.50
C MET A 127 -2.71 2.38 6.74
N SER A 128 -2.78 1.20 6.11
CA SER A 128 -3.90 0.27 6.28
C SER A 128 -4.00 -0.22 7.72
N THR A 129 -2.87 -0.49 8.37
CA THR A 129 -2.82 -0.87 9.78
C THR A 129 -3.44 0.22 10.66
N ILE A 130 -3.01 1.47 10.50
CA ILE A 130 -3.54 2.61 11.28
C ILE A 130 -5.03 2.80 11.03
N ILE A 131 -5.47 2.73 9.78
CA ILE A 131 -6.88 2.92 9.41
C ILE A 131 -7.75 1.81 10.02
N VAL A 132 -7.39 0.54 9.81
CA VAL A 132 -8.19 -0.60 10.26
C VAL A 132 -8.19 -0.71 11.79
N VAL A 133 -7.02 -0.59 12.43
CA VAL A 133 -6.92 -0.63 13.90
C VAL A 133 -7.61 0.57 14.51
N GLY A 134 -7.40 1.78 13.97
CA GLY A 134 -8.02 3.01 14.44
C GLY A 134 -9.55 2.93 14.36
N TYR A 135 -10.08 2.46 13.23
CA TYR A 135 -11.51 2.23 13.05
C TYR A 135 -12.06 1.22 14.06
N PHE A 136 -11.38 0.09 14.23
CA PHE A 136 -11.77 -0.95 15.19
C PHE A 136 -11.80 -0.44 16.64
N LEU A 137 -10.78 0.30 17.06
CA LEU A 137 -10.68 0.85 18.42
C LEU A 137 -11.79 1.89 18.68
N ILE A 138 -12.07 2.77 17.71
CA ILE A 138 -13.15 3.75 17.81
C ILE A 138 -14.49 3.03 17.95
N GLU A 139 -14.81 2.10 17.06
CA GLU A 139 -16.09 1.38 17.13
C GLU A 139 -16.24 0.59 18.45
N ARG A 140 -15.17 -0.06 18.93
CA ARG A 140 -15.18 -0.76 20.23
C ARG A 140 -15.41 0.19 21.40
N PHE A 141 -14.78 1.37 21.40
CA PHE A 141 -14.97 2.39 22.44
C PHE A 141 -16.43 2.83 22.52
N PHE A 142 -17.06 3.16 21.40
CA PHE A 142 -18.45 3.63 21.38
C PHE A 142 -19.48 2.54 21.68
N VAL A 143 -19.19 1.28 21.33
CA VAL A 143 -20.02 0.13 21.74
C VAL A 143 -19.96 -0.06 23.25
N ASN A 144 -18.77 0.00 23.84
CA ASN A 144 -18.58 -0.17 25.29
C ASN A 144 -19.11 1.00 26.12
N SER A 145 -19.10 2.23 25.57
CA SER A 145 -19.53 3.43 26.30
C SER A 145 -21.04 3.64 26.31
N GLY A 146 -21.85 2.70 25.78
CA GLY A 146 -23.32 2.81 25.73
C GLY A 146 -23.87 3.93 24.84
N LEU A 147 -23.00 4.72 24.19
CA LEU A 147 -23.33 5.84 23.30
C LEU A 147 -23.72 5.35 21.90
N ARG A 148 -24.61 4.36 21.82
CA ARG A 148 -25.30 4.03 20.56
C ARG A 148 -26.35 5.10 20.31
N ILE A 149 -26.02 6.06 19.44
CA ILE A 149 -27.05 6.84 18.76
C ILE A 149 -27.88 5.81 17.98
N ARG A 150 -29.11 5.55 18.42
CA ARG A 150 -30.10 4.79 17.65
C ARG A 150 -30.19 5.47 16.29
N LYS A 151 -29.95 4.68 15.23
CA LYS A 151 -30.27 5.11 13.86
C LYS A 151 -31.74 5.44 13.74
#